data_AF-A0A839T836-F1
#
_entry.id   AF-A0A839T836-F1
#
_cell.length_a   1.000
_cell.length_b   1.000
_cell.length_c   1.000
_cell.angle_alpha   90.00
_cell.angle_beta   90.00
_cell.angle_gamma   90.00
#
_symmetry.space_group_name_H-M   'P 1'
#
loop_
_entity.id
_entity.type
_entity.pdbx_description
1 polymer ?
#
loop_
_entity_poly.entity_id
_entity_poly.type
_entity_poly.pdbx_seq_one_letter_code
_entity_poly.pdbx_strand_id
1 'polypeptide(L)'
;MWLDLGNGPRHGQVVFGAIAAKQRQHYPNVLDAYAEIPTLPDNYSKSCSVASSLRSQDCLINRAVTTARMNILWELLRYGETNKHWIVLNLESGEQATYPFPI
;
A
#
# COMPACT_ATOMS: atom_id res chain seq x y z
N MET A 1 1.87 -8.63 11.44
CA MET A 1 1.42 -7.41 10.73
C MET A 1 1.73 -7.54 9.25
N TRP A 2 1.05 -6.78 8.41
CA TRP A 2 1.24 -6.73 6.96
C TRP A 2 1.25 -5.27 6.53
N LEU A 3 2.16 -4.97 5.63
CA LEU A 3 2.32 -3.67 5.00
C LEU A 3 2.18 -3.91 3.49
N ASP A 4 0.96 -3.71 3.00
CA ASP A 4 0.61 -3.87 1.59
C ASP A 4 0.94 -2.60 0.81
N LEU A 5 1.49 -2.76 -0.40
CA LEU A 5 1.84 -1.67 -1.29
C LEU A 5 1.18 -1.93 -2.64
N GLY A 6 0.18 -1.12 -2.95
CA GLY A 6 -0.45 -1.13 -4.26
C GLY A 6 -0.06 0.09 -5.07
N ASN A 7 -0.01 -0.07 -6.39
CA ASN A 7 0.03 1.05 -7.31
C ASN A 7 -0.65 0.75 -8.62
N GLY A 8 -1.26 1.80 -9.17
CA GLY A 8 -1.58 1.93 -10.57
C GLY A 8 -0.56 2.84 -11.27
N PRO A 9 -0.87 3.33 -12.48
CA PRO A 9 0.08 4.12 -13.26
C PRO A 9 0.53 5.42 -12.57
N ARG A 10 -0.41 6.13 -11.92
CA ARG A 10 -0.18 7.45 -11.29
C ARG A 10 -0.70 7.56 -9.85
N HIS A 11 -1.30 6.51 -9.33
CA HIS A 11 -1.87 6.44 -7.99
C HIS A 11 -1.23 5.28 -7.24
N GLY A 12 -1.10 5.41 -5.93
CA GLY A 12 -0.62 4.32 -5.10
C GLY A 12 -1.18 4.39 -3.69
N GLN A 13 -1.01 3.27 -2.99
CA GLN A 13 -1.46 3.12 -1.63
C GLN A 13 -0.50 2.27 -0.81
N VAL A 14 -0.46 2.56 0.47
CA VAL A 14 0.20 1.75 1.49
C VAL A 14 -0.83 1.45 2.57
N VAL A 15 -1.09 0.17 2.84
CA VAL A 15 -2.04 -0.25 3.89
C VAL A 15 -1.29 -1.09 4.93
N PHE A 16 -1.27 -0.62 6.16
CA PHE A 16 -0.68 -1.29 7.31
C PHE A 16 -1.76 -1.89 8.20
N GLY A 17 -1.71 -3.19 8.44
CA GLY A 17 -2.75 -3.91 9.19
C GLY A 17 -2.32 -5.29 9.67
N ALA A 18 -3.27 -6.06 10.20
CA ALA A 18 -3.03 -7.42 10.68
C ALA A 18 -3.26 -8.47 9.59
N ILE A 19 -2.45 -9.53 9.58
CA ILE A 19 -2.71 -10.76 8.79
C ILE A 19 -3.66 -11.67 9.57
N ALA A 20 -3.44 -11.80 10.88
CA ALA A 20 -4.20 -12.69 11.72
C ALA A 20 -5.64 -12.19 11.86
N ALA A 21 -6.62 -13.02 11.50
CA ALA A 21 -8.04 -12.68 11.55
C ALA A 21 -8.49 -12.12 12.91
N LYS A 22 -7.96 -12.67 14.02
CA LYS A 22 -8.24 -12.20 15.39
C LYS A 22 -7.85 -10.74 15.64
N GLN A 23 -6.85 -10.24 14.94
CA GLN A 23 -6.33 -8.89 15.09
C GLN A 23 -6.94 -7.90 14.08
N ARG A 24 -7.57 -8.39 13.00
CA ARG A 24 -8.15 -7.54 11.96
C ARG A 24 -9.34 -6.69 12.42
N GLN A 25 -9.96 -7.03 13.55
CA GLN A 25 -10.99 -6.18 14.15
C GLN A 25 -10.45 -4.82 14.60
N HIS A 26 -9.21 -4.78 15.11
CA HIS A 26 -8.57 -3.54 15.56
C HIS A 26 -7.59 -2.99 14.52
N TYR A 27 -7.00 -3.87 13.71
CA TYR A 27 -6.02 -3.53 12.69
C TYR A 27 -6.45 -4.13 11.35
N PRO A 28 -7.48 -3.58 10.69
CA PRO A 28 -7.92 -4.06 9.38
C PRO A 28 -6.79 -3.97 8.37
N ASN A 29 -6.88 -4.77 7.31
CA ASN A 29 -5.91 -4.78 6.22
C ASN A 29 -6.59 -4.53 4.86
N VAL A 30 -5.82 -4.58 3.78
CA VAL A 30 -6.32 -4.33 2.42
C VAL A 30 -7.49 -5.26 2.02
N LEU A 31 -7.54 -6.49 2.53
CA LEU A 31 -8.61 -7.45 2.23
C LEU A 31 -9.92 -7.13 2.96
N ASP A 32 -9.89 -6.30 4.00
CA ASP A 32 -11.10 -5.76 4.64
C ASP A 32 -11.73 -4.64 3.80
N ALA A 33 -10.89 -3.85 3.11
CA ALA A 33 -11.35 -2.80 2.21
C ALA A 33 -11.76 -3.33 0.83
N TYR A 34 -11.07 -4.36 0.34
CA TYR A 34 -11.27 -4.95 -0.99
C TYR A 34 -11.42 -6.47 -0.87
N ALA A 35 -12.63 -6.92 -0.53
CA ALA A 35 -12.95 -8.33 -0.31
C ALA A 35 -12.86 -9.19 -1.59
N GLU A 36 -12.83 -8.55 -2.76
CA GLU A 36 -12.72 -9.19 -4.07
C GLU A 36 -11.30 -9.67 -4.41
N ILE A 37 -10.26 -9.11 -3.79
CA ILE A 37 -8.85 -9.41 -4.11
C ILE A 37 -8.55 -10.92 -4.13
N PRO A 38 -8.98 -11.73 -3.13
CA PRO A 38 -8.70 -13.17 -3.12
C PRO A 38 -9.34 -13.96 -4.27
N THR A 39 -10.35 -13.38 -4.93
CA THR A 39 -11.10 -14.04 -6.02
C THR A 39 -10.65 -13.57 -7.41
N LEU A 40 -9.79 -12.55 -7.49
CA LEU A 40 -9.27 -12.07 -8.76
C LEU A 40 -8.28 -13.08 -9.33
N PRO A 41 -8.40 -13.44 -10.62
CA PRO A 41 -7.42 -14.30 -11.27
C PRO A 41 -6.09 -13.55 -11.39
N ASP A 42 -5.00 -14.24 -11.04
CA ASP A 42 -3.67 -13.70 -11.24
C ASP A 42 -3.43 -13.42 -12.73
N ASN A 43 -3.13 -12.17 -13.05
CA ASN A 43 -2.72 -11.79 -14.39
C ASN A 43 -1.19 -11.77 -14.49
N TYR A 44 -0.61 -12.91 -14.85
CA TYR A 44 0.83 -13.05 -15.06
C TYR A 44 1.38 -12.30 -16.29
N SER A 45 0.53 -11.63 -17.08
CA SER A 45 0.95 -10.96 -18.32
C SER A 45 1.75 -9.68 -18.12
N LYS A 46 1.80 -9.12 -16.90
CA LYS A 46 2.24 -7.72 -16.67
C LYS A 46 3.75 -7.50 -16.44
N SER A 47 4.57 -8.54 -16.33
CA SER A 47 5.94 -8.39 -15.81
C SER A 47 7.02 -9.20 -16.52
N CYS A 48 6.91 -9.42 -17.84
CA CYS A 48 7.95 -10.17 -18.55
C CYS A 48 9.29 -9.40 -18.72
N SER A 49 9.35 -8.10 -18.39
CA SER A 49 10.61 -7.34 -18.31
C SER A 49 10.48 -6.05 -17.46
N VAL A 50 11.59 -5.58 -16.88
CA VAL A 50 11.68 -4.28 -16.18
C VAL A 50 11.26 -3.11 -17.08
N ALA A 51 11.61 -3.17 -18.37
CA ALA A 51 11.24 -2.15 -19.36
C ALA A 51 9.72 -2.10 -19.64
N SER A 52 9.03 -3.25 -19.62
CA SER A 52 7.56 -3.29 -19.74
C SER A 52 6.84 -2.77 -18.49
N SER A 53 7.41 -2.97 -17.30
CA SER A 53 6.89 -2.38 -16.06
C SER A 53 7.09 -0.86 -16.00
N LEU A 54 8.21 -0.35 -16.52
CA LEU A 54 8.46 1.09 -16.67
C LEU A 54 7.56 1.76 -17.73
N ARG A 55 7.07 1.02 -18.73
CA ARG A 55 6.16 1.56 -19.76
C ARG A 55 4.69 1.61 -19.33
N SER A 56 4.29 0.77 -18.38
CA SER A 56 2.91 0.67 -17.90
C SER A 56 2.63 1.50 -16.65
N GLN A 57 3.67 2.09 -16.05
CA GLN A 57 3.62 2.87 -14.84
C GLN A 57 4.41 4.16 -15.01
N ASP A 58 4.00 5.27 -14.39
CA ASP A 58 4.89 6.43 -14.32
C ASP A 58 6.18 6.03 -13.61
N CYS A 59 7.31 6.42 -14.19
CA CYS A 59 8.67 5.98 -13.84
C CYS A 59 8.99 6.02 -12.33
N LEU A 60 8.28 6.84 -11.55
CA LEU A 60 8.55 7.08 -10.13
C LEU A 60 7.48 6.58 -9.16
N ILE A 61 6.38 5.96 -9.60
CA ILE A 61 5.30 5.54 -8.68
C ILE A 61 5.79 4.56 -7.62
N ASN A 62 6.55 3.54 -8.01
CA ASN A 62 7.10 2.57 -7.06
C ASN A 62 7.99 3.24 -6.00
N ARG A 63 8.76 4.26 -6.40
CA ARG A 63 9.61 5.01 -5.47
C ARG A 63 8.78 5.90 -4.54
N ALA A 64 7.71 6.52 -5.05
CA ALA A 64 6.81 7.33 -4.23
C ALA A 64 6.09 6.47 -3.17
N VAL A 65 5.49 5.35 -3.57
CA VAL A 65 4.83 4.41 -2.64
C VAL A 65 5.83 3.87 -1.61
N THR A 66 7.03 3.47 -2.03
CA THR A 66 8.05 2.94 -1.12
C THR A 66 8.52 3.99 -0.12
N THR A 67 8.65 5.26 -0.55
CA THR A 67 9.01 6.37 0.35
C THR A 67 7.91 6.59 1.38
N ALA A 68 6.64 6.60 0.97
CA ALA A 68 5.51 6.71 1.87
C ALA A 68 5.50 5.58 2.92
N ARG A 69 5.78 4.34 2.50
CA ARG A 69 5.92 3.17 3.39
C ARG A 69 7.01 3.35 4.44
N MET A 70 8.16 3.89 4.06
CA MET A 70 9.30 4.05 4.98
C MET A 70 8.93 4.90 6.20
N ASN A 71 7.96 5.81 6.08
CA ASN A 71 7.49 6.60 7.21
C ASN A 71 6.85 5.72 8.30
N ILE A 72 5.98 4.77 7.92
CA ILE A 72 5.37 3.81 8.85
C ILE A 72 6.44 2.92 9.48
N LEU A 73 7.36 2.39 8.66
CA LEU A 73 8.41 1.52 9.15
C LEU A 73 9.36 2.24 10.13
N TRP A 74 9.70 3.50 9.82
CA TRP A 74 10.55 4.31 10.69
C TRP A 74 9.90 4.56 12.05
N GLU A 75 8.61 4.91 12.09
CA GLU A 75 7.89 5.13 13.37
C GLU A 75 7.84 3.86 14.22
N LEU A 76 7.53 2.71 13.59
CA LEU A 76 7.55 1.43 14.28
C LEU A 76 8.93 1.08 14.83
N LEU A 77 10.00 1.33 14.08
CA LEU A 77 11.38 1.05 14.54
C LEU A 77 11.85 2.04 15.60
N ARG A 78 11.46 3.31 15.51
CA ARG A 78 11.97 4.39 16.36
C ARG A 78 11.18 4.55 17.65
N TYR A 79 9.86 4.44 17.58
CA TYR A 79 8.94 4.71 18.69
C TYR A 79 8.20 3.45 19.16
N GLY A 80 8.22 2.36 18.38
CA GLY A 80 7.49 1.13 18.71
C GLY A 80 6.01 1.16 18.34
N GLU A 81 5.52 2.28 17.82
CA GLU A 81 4.11 2.48 17.47
C GLU A 81 3.95 3.39 16.25
N THR A 82 2.79 3.29 15.61
CA THR A 82 2.34 4.22 14.55
C THR A 82 0.83 4.28 14.58
N ASN A 83 0.27 5.46 14.35
CA ASN A 83 -1.17 5.64 14.17
C ASN A 83 -1.56 5.56 12.68
N LYS A 84 -0.61 5.38 11.76
CA LYS A 84 -0.85 5.40 10.32
C LYS A 84 -1.30 4.03 9.84
N HIS A 85 -2.53 3.96 9.34
CA HIS A 85 -3.10 2.74 8.78
C HIS A 85 -3.01 2.75 7.25
N TRP A 86 -3.46 3.83 6.62
CA TRP A 86 -3.59 3.90 5.16
C TRP A 86 -2.99 5.19 4.64
N ILE A 87 -2.03 5.08 3.73
CA ILE A 87 -1.49 6.22 2.99
C ILE A 87 -1.92 6.09 1.52
N VAL A 88 -2.52 7.14 0.96
CA VAL A 88 -2.86 7.24 -0.46
C VAL A 88 -2.01 8.33 -1.07
N LEU A 89 -1.49 8.08 -2.26
CA LEU A 89 -0.69 9.04 -3.03
C LEU A 89 -1.21 9.18 -4.46
N ASN A 90 -1.19 10.42 -4.94
CA ASN A 90 -1.53 10.77 -6.30
C ASN A 90 -0.36 11.56 -6.91
N LEU A 91 0.30 11.01 -7.92
CA LEU A 91 1.42 11.66 -8.61
C LEU A 91 0.98 12.77 -9.56
N GLU A 92 -0.27 12.79 -9.99
CA GLU A 92 -0.80 13.83 -10.86
C GLU A 92 -1.06 15.12 -10.10
N SER A 93 -1.69 15.02 -8.91
CA SER A 93 -1.91 16.19 -8.05
C SER A 93 -0.74 16.48 -7.11
N GLY A 94 0.14 15.50 -6.87
CA GLY A 94 1.18 15.55 -5.83
C GLY A 94 0.64 15.37 -4.41
N GLU A 95 -0.64 15.01 -4.27
CA GLU A 95 -1.29 14.86 -2.97
C GLU A 95 -0.91 13.54 -2.28
N GLN A 96 -0.72 13.62 -0.97
CA GLN A 96 -0.56 12.46 -0.10
C GLN A 96 -1.50 12.60 1.10
N ALA A 97 -2.44 11.67 1.23
CA ALA A 97 -3.36 11.59 2.35
C ALA A 97 -2.97 10.43 3.27
N THR A 98 -3.06 10.61 4.58
CA THR A 98 -2.81 9.57 5.58
C THR A 98 -4.01 9.43 6.50
N TYR A 99 -4.48 8.20 6.68
CA TYR A 99 -5.63 7.85 7.48
C TYR A 99 -5.20 6.96 8.65
N PRO A 100 -5.77 7.20 9.85
CA PRO A 100 -5.49 6.39 11.01
C PRO A 100 -6.26 5.06 10.98
N PHE A 101 -5.97 4.19 11.94
CA PHE A 101 -6.82 3.02 12.18
C PHE A 101 -8.25 3.45 12.53
N PRO A 102 -9.27 2.72 12.08
CA PRO A 102 -10.65 2.98 12.50
C PRO A 102 -10.78 2.80 14.02
N ILE A 103 -11.67 3.60 14.61
CA ILE A 103 -12.01 3.58 16.04
C ILE A 103 -13.06 2.50 16.30
#